data_AF-A0A521WDR6-F1
#
_entry.id   AF-A0A521WDR6-F1
#
_cell.length_a   1.000
_cell.length_b   1.000
_cell.length_c   1.000
_cell.angle_alpha   90.00
_cell.angle_beta   90.00
_cell.angle_gamma   90.00
#
_symmetry.space_group_name_H-M   'P 1'
#
loop_
_entity.id
_entity.type
_entity.pdbx_description
1 polymer ?
#
loop_
_entity_poly.entity_id
_entity_poly.type
_entity_poly.pdbx_seq_one_letter_code
_entity_poly.pdbx_strand_id
1 'polypeptide(L)'
;MSDKVAVPQEMLRRLVEGTASRDEVFRVRAMDPKDPDRFANYMAILQANTAFAERILLRISDHLYIVARPGARFVKCDCGHEFGDYRINWKLNALIRVSASQAELIRMYGMEEFSPDEGFAEVREYICPGCLALLATEVVPEGYPIVFDALLDLDTFYRDWQSNPLPDAGPDWYRDLTHTQLAHWAGGV
;
A
#
# COMPACT_ATOMS: atom_id res chain seq x y z
N MET A 1 34.80 10.27 -9.21
CA MET A 1 33.52 9.57 -9.46
C MET A 1 33.51 8.41 -8.49
N SER A 2 32.73 8.51 -7.40
CA SER A 2 32.58 7.41 -6.45
C SER A 2 31.89 6.26 -7.16
N ASP A 3 32.46 5.05 -7.09
CA ASP A 3 31.81 3.86 -7.65
C ASP A 3 30.40 3.76 -7.09
N LYS A 4 29.39 3.78 -7.98
CA LYS A 4 28.00 3.64 -7.57
C LYS A 4 27.86 2.32 -6.82
N VAL A 5 27.49 2.39 -5.54
CA VAL A 5 27.14 1.21 -4.75
C VAL A 5 25.76 0.74 -5.22
N ALA A 6 25.74 -0.31 -6.03
CA ALA A 6 24.52 -0.87 -6.61
C ALA A 6 24.12 -2.18 -5.95
N VAL A 7 22.82 -2.38 -5.72
CA VAL A 7 22.24 -3.67 -5.36
C VAL A 7 22.00 -4.45 -6.66
N PRO A 8 22.60 -5.66 -6.83
CA PRO A 8 22.34 -6.47 -8.02
C PRO A 8 20.84 -6.73 -8.18
N GLN A 9 20.31 -6.57 -9.40
CA GLN A 9 18.87 -6.71 -9.66
C GLN A 9 18.30 -8.06 -9.20
N GLU A 10 19.07 -9.12 -9.39
CA GLU A 10 18.70 -10.47 -8.97
C GLU A 10 18.65 -10.64 -7.44
N MET A 11 19.48 -9.90 -6.70
CA MET A 11 19.38 -9.82 -5.23
C MET A 11 18.12 -9.04 -4.81
N LEU A 12 17.81 -7.94 -5.52
CA LEU A 12 16.60 -7.17 -5.27
C LEU A 12 15.34 -8.00 -5.55
N ARG A 13 15.33 -8.83 -6.60
CA ARG A 13 14.24 -9.77 -6.89
C ARG A 13 14.00 -10.75 -5.74
N ARG A 14 15.07 -11.36 -5.22
CA ARG A 14 14.98 -12.24 -4.04
C ARG A 14 14.48 -11.51 -2.79
N LEU A 15 14.83 -10.24 -2.60
CA LEU A 15 14.31 -9.44 -1.49
C LEU A 15 12.79 -9.23 -1.62
N VAL A 16 12.31 -8.93 -2.82
CA VAL A 16 10.88 -8.78 -3.11
C VAL A 16 10.12 -10.09 -2.88
N GLU A 17 10.71 -11.21 -3.26
CA GLU A 17 10.10 -12.55 -3.11
C GLU A 17 10.28 -13.17 -1.72
N GLY A 18 11.00 -12.52 -0.81
CA GLY A 18 11.30 -13.07 0.51
C GLY A 18 12.24 -14.28 0.51
N THR A 19 13.02 -14.47 -0.57
CA THR A 19 13.95 -15.60 -0.75
C THR A 19 15.42 -15.21 -0.62
N ALA A 20 15.70 -13.95 -0.28
CA ALA A 20 17.07 -13.46 -0.09
C ALA A 20 17.74 -14.12 1.11
N SER A 21 19.05 -14.39 0.99
CA SER A 21 19.80 -14.95 2.12
C SER A 21 19.98 -13.91 3.23
N ARG A 22 20.29 -14.39 4.45
CA ARG A 22 20.59 -13.51 5.59
C ARG A 22 21.71 -12.51 5.28
N ASP A 23 22.74 -12.95 4.55
CA ASP A 23 23.89 -12.12 4.19
C ASP A 23 23.50 -11.03 3.18
N GLU A 24 22.62 -11.36 2.23
CA GLU A 24 22.09 -10.39 1.27
C GLU A 24 21.25 -9.32 1.96
N VAL A 25 20.34 -9.74 2.85
CA VAL A 25 19.54 -8.83 3.66
C VAL A 25 20.45 -7.93 4.52
N PHE A 26 21.45 -8.51 5.18
CA PHE A 26 22.40 -7.76 6.01
C PHE A 26 23.17 -6.73 5.16
N ARG A 27 23.65 -7.12 3.99
CA ARG A 27 24.38 -6.25 3.06
C ARG A 27 23.55 -5.03 2.66
N VAL A 28 22.30 -5.22 2.23
CA VAL A 28 21.42 -4.10 1.82
C VAL A 28 21.05 -3.22 3.01
N ARG A 29 20.84 -3.80 4.19
CA ARG A 29 20.55 -3.05 5.42
C ARG A 29 21.74 -2.19 5.86
N ALA A 30 22.95 -2.75 5.87
CA ALA A 30 24.17 -2.08 6.32
C ALA A 30 24.78 -1.12 5.28
N MET A 31 24.30 -1.15 4.04
CA MET A 31 24.76 -0.29 2.95
C MET A 31 24.61 1.20 3.29
N ASP A 32 25.70 1.97 3.12
CA ASP A 32 25.74 3.43 3.23
C ASP A 32 26.80 3.98 2.26
N PRO A 33 26.46 4.89 1.32
CA PRO A 33 25.11 5.38 1.02
C PRO A 33 24.21 4.28 0.44
N LYS A 34 22.89 4.45 0.55
CA LYS A 34 21.91 3.57 -0.12
C LYS A 34 22.03 3.67 -1.64
N ASP A 35 21.75 2.55 -2.31
CA ASP A 35 21.66 2.51 -3.77
C ASP A 35 20.57 3.46 -4.27
N PRO A 36 20.94 4.54 -5.00
CA PRO A 36 19.99 5.53 -5.50
C PRO A 36 19.09 4.96 -6.60
N ASP A 37 19.54 3.93 -7.32
CA ASP A 37 18.82 3.33 -8.44
C ASP A 37 17.84 2.22 -7.96
N ARG A 38 17.82 1.94 -6.64
CA ARG A 38 16.99 0.87 -6.04
C ARG A 38 15.50 1.03 -6.32
N PHE A 39 14.97 2.25 -6.28
CA PHE A 39 13.54 2.48 -6.50
C PHE A 39 13.13 2.12 -7.93
N ALA A 40 13.88 2.58 -8.93
CA ALA A 40 13.62 2.28 -10.33
C ALA A 40 13.71 0.77 -10.61
N ASN A 41 14.74 0.10 -10.09
CA ASN A 41 14.91 -1.34 -10.22
C ASN A 41 13.78 -2.12 -9.52
N TYR A 42 13.35 -1.65 -8.35
CA TYR A 42 12.24 -2.23 -7.61
C TYR A 42 10.91 -2.12 -8.38
N MET A 43 10.60 -0.94 -8.93
CA MET A 43 9.41 -0.76 -9.77
C MET A 43 9.44 -1.66 -11.02
N ALA A 44 10.60 -1.82 -11.66
CA ALA A 44 10.75 -2.71 -12.82
C ALA A 44 10.48 -4.18 -12.47
N ILE A 45 10.98 -4.66 -11.33
CA ILE A 45 10.72 -6.02 -10.83
C ILE A 45 9.22 -6.21 -10.57
N LEU A 46 8.59 -5.25 -9.88
CA LEU A 46 7.15 -5.32 -9.62
C LEU A 46 6.34 -5.36 -10.91
N GLN A 47 6.63 -4.48 -11.87
CA GLN A 47 5.90 -4.42 -13.13
C GLN A 47 5.99 -5.75 -13.90
N ALA A 48 7.19 -6.35 -13.94
CA ALA A 48 7.42 -7.64 -14.59
C ALA A 48 6.65 -8.80 -13.93
N ASN A 49 6.31 -8.67 -12.64
CA ASN A 49 5.64 -9.69 -11.84
C ASN A 49 4.11 -9.45 -11.71
N THR A 50 3.56 -8.48 -12.43
CA THR A 50 2.11 -8.20 -12.42
C THR A 50 1.47 -8.56 -13.75
N ALA A 51 0.19 -8.96 -13.71
CA ALA A 51 -0.56 -9.35 -14.91
C ALA A 51 -1.19 -8.16 -15.66
N PHE A 52 -1.16 -6.96 -15.08
CA PHE A 52 -1.82 -5.78 -15.62
C PHE A 52 -0.83 -4.83 -16.32
N ALA A 53 -1.33 -4.10 -17.32
CA ALA A 53 -0.51 -3.28 -18.21
C ALA A 53 -0.29 -1.84 -17.71
N GLU A 54 -1.08 -1.38 -16.74
CA GLU A 54 -0.93 -0.04 -16.18
C GLU A 54 0.42 0.11 -15.47
N ARG A 55 1.02 1.30 -15.59
CA ARG A 55 2.33 1.58 -15.02
C ARG A 55 2.21 1.65 -13.51
N ILE A 56 2.97 0.83 -12.78
CA ILE A 56 3.11 0.95 -11.33
C ILE A 56 3.88 2.24 -11.00
N LEU A 57 3.28 3.07 -10.15
CA LEU A 57 3.89 4.28 -9.60
C LEU A 57 4.44 4.03 -8.18
N LEU A 58 3.76 3.19 -7.40
CA LEU A 58 4.22 2.82 -6.07
C LEU A 58 3.51 1.55 -5.61
N ARG A 59 4.15 0.76 -4.76
CA ARG A 59 3.49 -0.28 -3.95
C ARG A 59 3.17 0.29 -2.57
N ILE A 60 1.91 0.22 -2.15
CA ILE A 60 1.42 0.69 -0.84
C ILE A 60 1.64 -0.40 0.21
N SER A 61 1.18 -1.60 -0.08
CA SER A 61 1.27 -2.79 0.78
C SER A 61 1.51 -4.01 -0.08
N ASP A 62 1.52 -5.21 0.51
CA ASP A 62 1.93 -6.40 -0.23
C ASP A 62 1.12 -6.67 -1.50
N HIS A 63 -0.18 -6.41 -1.46
CA HIS A 63 -1.10 -6.65 -2.58
C HIS A 63 -1.60 -5.35 -3.25
N LEU A 64 -1.20 -4.16 -2.77
CA LEU A 64 -1.74 -2.89 -3.24
C LEU A 64 -0.71 -2.01 -3.94
N TYR A 65 -1.12 -1.47 -5.09
CA TYR A 65 -0.31 -0.61 -5.94
C TYR A 65 -1.07 0.66 -6.29
N ILE A 66 -0.38 1.79 -6.36
CA ILE A 66 -0.83 2.94 -7.13
C ILE A 66 -0.35 2.75 -8.55
N VAL A 67 -1.27 2.73 -9.51
CA VAL A 67 -0.98 2.56 -10.93
C VAL A 67 -1.48 3.76 -11.72
N ALA A 68 -0.91 3.96 -12.91
CA ALA A 68 -1.28 5.02 -13.83
C ALA A 68 -1.74 4.47 -15.19
N ARG A 69 -2.81 5.09 -15.70
CA ARG A 69 -3.20 5.08 -17.11
C ARG A 69 -3.37 6.54 -17.57
N PRO A 70 -3.44 6.83 -18.88
CA PRO A 70 -3.54 8.21 -19.36
C PRO A 70 -4.66 9.00 -18.65
N GLY A 71 -4.28 10.06 -17.93
CA GLY A 71 -5.19 10.95 -17.22
C GLY A 71 -5.76 10.43 -15.89
N ALA A 72 -5.30 9.27 -15.38
CA ALA A 72 -5.83 8.71 -14.13
C ALA A 72 -4.77 7.93 -13.32
N ARG A 73 -4.81 8.11 -12.00
CA ARG A 73 -4.02 7.36 -11.01
C ARG A 73 -4.95 6.72 -10.00
N PHE A 74 -4.80 5.43 -9.76
CA PHE A 74 -5.76 4.67 -8.95
C PHE A 74 -5.09 3.53 -8.20
N VAL A 75 -5.73 3.06 -7.14
CA VAL A 75 -5.27 1.92 -6.36
C VAL A 75 -5.75 0.62 -6.98
N LYS A 76 -4.86 -0.35 -7.14
CA LYS A 76 -5.13 -1.65 -7.77
C LYS A 76 -4.53 -2.78 -6.94
N CYS A 77 -5.27 -3.89 -6.85
CA CYS A 77 -4.80 -5.14 -6.28
C CYS A 77 -3.89 -5.89 -7.27
N ASP A 78 -3.03 -6.79 -6.79
CA ASP A 78 -2.28 -7.73 -7.64
C ASP A 78 -3.17 -8.57 -8.57
N CYS A 79 -4.38 -8.93 -8.12
CA CYS A 79 -5.38 -9.64 -8.91
C CYS A 79 -6.06 -8.79 -9.99
N GLY A 80 -5.79 -7.48 -10.00
CA GLY A 80 -6.32 -6.53 -10.98
C GLY A 80 -7.59 -5.79 -10.54
N HIS A 81 -8.13 -6.04 -9.35
CA HIS A 81 -9.27 -5.26 -8.82
C HIS A 81 -8.88 -3.79 -8.58
N GLU A 82 -9.70 -2.84 -9.03
CA GLU A 82 -9.46 -1.39 -8.88
C GLU A 82 -10.29 -0.84 -7.70
N PHE A 83 -9.64 -0.13 -6.77
CA PHE A 83 -10.28 0.51 -5.61
C PHE A 83 -10.65 1.98 -5.84
N GLY A 84 -10.35 2.52 -7.02
CA GLY A 84 -10.62 3.92 -7.39
C GLY A 84 -9.44 4.86 -7.21
N ASP A 85 -9.71 6.16 -7.29
CA ASP A 85 -8.70 7.24 -7.25
C ASP A 85 -7.81 7.12 -6.01
N TYR A 86 -6.48 7.21 -6.19
CA TYR A 86 -5.53 7.01 -5.09
C TYR A 86 -5.57 8.12 -4.02
N ARG A 87 -6.22 9.24 -4.33
CA ARG A 87 -6.49 10.35 -3.42
C ARG A 87 -7.64 10.07 -2.46
N ILE A 88 -8.39 8.98 -2.68
CA ILE A 88 -9.47 8.52 -1.82
C ILE A 88 -8.96 7.31 -1.05
N ASN A 89 -9.30 7.24 0.25
CA ASN A 89 -8.97 6.08 1.06
C ASN A 89 -9.53 4.79 0.44
N TRP A 90 -8.64 3.94 -0.07
CA TRP A 90 -8.97 2.69 -0.76
C TRP A 90 -9.80 1.72 0.11
N LYS A 91 -9.66 1.81 1.44
CA LYS A 91 -10.43 1.00 2.40
C LYS A 91 -11.94 1.22 2.27
N LEU A 92 -12.37 2.39 1.81
CA LEU A 92 -13.79 2.69 1.56
C LEU A 92 -14.40 1.86 0.42
N ASN A 93 -13.58 1.26 -0.42
CA ASN A 93 -13.99 0.38 -1.53
C ASN A 93 -13.56 -1.08 -1.31
N ALA A 94 -13.07 -1.44 -0.11
CA ALA A 94 -12.75 -2.82 0.26
C ALA A 94 -13.94 -3.50 0.94
N LEU A 95 -13.93 -4.83 0.98
CA LEU A 95 -14.79 -5.56 1.91
C LEU A 95 -14.23 -5.40 3.33
N ILE A 96 -15.09 -5.34 4.34
CA ILE A 96 -14.67 -5.25 5.75
C ILE A 96 -15.30 -6.38 6.56
N ARG A 97 -14.48 -7.11 7.31
CA ARG A 97 -14.93 -7.99 8.40
C ARG A 97 -14.58 -7.33 9.73
N VAL A 98 -15.58 -7.14 10.59
CA VAL A 98 -15.39 -6.57 11.93
C VAL A 98 -15.57 -7.69 12.95
N SER A 99 -14.57 -7.90 13.80
CA SER A 99 -14.64 -8.78 14.96
C SER A 99 -14.66 -7.92 16.21
N ALA A 100 -15.78 -7.91 16.92
CA ALA A 100 -15.99 -7.07 18.11
C ALA A 100 -16.53 -7.84 19.32
N SER A 101 -17.16 -9.00 19.11
CA SER A 101 -17.65 -9.81 20.23
C SER A 101 -16.50 -10.53 20.95
N GLN A 102 -16.63 -10.71 22.26
CA GLN A 102 -15.63 -11.43 23.05
C GLN A 102 -15.33 -12.82 22.47
N ALA A 103 -16.35 -13.53 22.01
CA ALA A 103 -16.21 -14.86 21.43
C ALA A 103 -15.41 -14.86 20.10
N GLU A 104 -15.53 -13.82 19.27
CA GLU A 104 -14.72 -13.68 18.05
C GLU A 104 -13.26 -13.35 18.38
N LEU A 105 -13.06 -12.41 19.31
CA LEU A 105 -11.74 -11.99 19.74
C LEU A 105 -10.97 -13.15 20.37
N ILE A 106 -11.60 -13.93 21.27
CA ILE A 106 -10.98 -15.14 21.85
C ILE A 106 -10.58 -16.15 20.77
N ARG A 107 -11.43 -16.36 19.75
CA ARG A 107 -11.08 -17.26 18.65
C ARG A 107 -9.87 -16.78 17.85
N MET A 108 -9.68 -15.46 17.75
CA MET A 108 -8.57 -14.84 17.02
C MET A 108 -7.26 -14.86 17.83
N TYR A 109 -7.30 -14.45 19.10
CA TYR A 109 -6.13 -14.33 19.97
C TYR A 109 -5.77 -15.65 20.69
N GLY A 110 -6.69 -16.62 20.70
CA GLY A 110 -6.49 -17.97 21.22
C GLY A 110 -6.76 -18.13 22.72
N MET A 111 -6.79 -17.04 23.48
CA MET A 111 -7.04 -17.03 24.93
C MET A 111 -7.74 -15.73 25.34
N GLU A 112 -8.58 -15.80 26.37
CA GLU A 112 -9.33 -14.64 26.91
C GLU A 112 -8.38 -13.56 27.44
N GLU A 113 -7.33 -13.97 28.16
CA GLU A 113 -6.37 -13.06 28.79
C GLU A 113 -5.50 -12.26 27.80
N PHE A 114 -5.49 -12.67 26.53
CA PHE A 114 -4.78 -11.98 25.44
C PHE A 114 -5.73 -11.25 24.49
N SER A 115 -7.03 -11.40 24.67
CA SER A 115 -8.05 -10.76 23.83
C SER A 115 -8.39 -9.38 24.40
N PRO A 116 -8.61 -8.37 23.55
CA PRO A 116 -9.24 -7.13 23.99
C PRO A 116 -10.61 -7.43 24.59
N ASP A 117 -11.01 -6.64 25.59
CA ASP A 117 -12.37 -6.70 26.13
C ASP A 117 -13.38 -6.19 25.09
N GLU A 118 -14.51 -6.88 24.95
CA GLU A 118 -15.67 -6.41 24.17
C GLU A 118 -16.10 -5.00 24.60
N GLY A 119 -16.39 -4.12 23.63
CA GLY A 119 -16.65 -2.70 23.89
C GLY A 119 -15.40 -1.82 23.95
N PHE A 120 -14.19 -2.39 24.08
CA PHE A 120 -12.96 -1.61 24.13
C PHE A 120 -12.30 -1.44 22.76
N ALA A 121 -12.11 -2.54 22.03
CA ALA A 121 -11.53 -2.52 20.70
C ALA A 121 -12.16 -3.56 19.78
N GLU A 122 -12.27 -3.21 18.50
CA GLU A 122 -12.67 -4.10 17.42
C GLU A 122 -11.51 -4.31 16.44
N VAL A 123 -11.47 -5.50 15.84
CA VAL A 123 -10.52 -5.85 14.78
C VAL A 123 -11.24 -5.74 13.44
N ARG A 124 -10.75 -4.87 12.56
CA ARG A 124 -11.28 -4.67 11.21
C ARG A 124 -10.30 -5.22 10.19
N GLU A 125 -10.75 -6.18 9.40
CA GLU A 125 -9.98 -6.78 8.31
C GLU A 125 -10.51 -6.27 6.97
N TYR A 126 -9.66 -5.55 6.24
CA TYR A 126 -9.97 -5.00 4.92
C TYR A 126 -9.53 -5.98 3.84
N ILE A 127 -10.47 -6.42 3.02
CA ILE A 127 -10.32 -7.57 2.14
C ILE A 127 -10.57 -7.15 0.70
N CYS A 128 -9.75 -7.65 -0.22
CA CYS A 128 -9.94 -7.41 -1.66
C CYS A 128 -11.24 -8.07 -2.15
N PRO A 129 -12.17 -7.32 -2.78
CA PRO A 129 -13.38 -7.91 -3.35
C PRO A 129 -13.12 -8.89 -4.50
N GLY A 130 -11.99 -8.76 -5.21
CA GLY A 130 -11.65 -9.59 -6.36
C GLY A 130 -11.06 -10.96 -6.00
N CYS A 131 -10.11 -11.01 -5.07
CA CYS A 131 -9.36 -12.23 -4.74
C CYS A 131 -9.42 -12.65 -3.26
N LEU A 132 -10.10 -11.89 -2.41
CA LEU A 132 -10.20 -12.11 -0.96
C LEU A 132 -8.86 -12.03 -0.20
N ALA A 133 -7.81 -11.44 -0.80
CA ALA A 133 -6.59 -11.13 -0.07
C ALA A 133 -6.89 -10.18 1.10
N LEU A 134 -6.30 -10.45 2.27
CA LEU A 134 -6.30 -9.53 3.41
C LEU A 134 -5.31 -8.40 3.12
N LEU A 135 -5.81 -7.17 3.02
CA LEU A 135 -5.06 -5.99 2.56
C LEU A 135 -4.53 -5.15 3.71
N ALA A 136 -5.31 -5.05 4.79
CA ALA A 136 -4.94 -4.35 6.02
C ALA A 136 -5.77 -4.86 7.19
N THR A 137 -5.23 -4.69 8.39
CA THR A 137 -5.93 -4.93 9.66
C THR A 137 -5.83 -3.69 10.53
N GLU A 138 -6.95 -3.22 11.05
CA GLU A 138 -7.00 -2.17 12.08
C GLU A 138 -7.47 -2.79 13.40
N VAL A 139 -6.83 -2.42 14.50
CA VAL A 139 -7.31 -2.71 15.86
C VAL A 139 -7.56 -1.38 16.53
N VAL A 140 -8.83 -1.00 16.63
CA VAL A 140 -9.24 0.36 17.00
C VAL A 140 -10.43 0.32 17.95
N PRO A 141 -10.66 1.39 18.74
CA PRO A 141 -11.88 1.52 19.52
C PRO A 141 -13.13 1.42 18.65
N GLU A 142 -14.23 0.95 19.22
CA GLU A 142 -15.52 0.91 18.54
C GLU A 142 -15.93 2.32 18.06
N GLY A 143 -16.42 2.41 16.83
CA GLY A 143 -16.82 3.69 16.21
C GLY A 143 -15.66 4.58 15.73
N TYR A 144 -14.40 4.16 15.85
CA TYR A 144 -13.26 4.93 15.34
C TYR A 144 -13.34 5.11 13.82
N PRO A 145 -13.00 6.26 13.23
CA PRO A 145 -13.02 6.43 11.77
C PRO A 145 -12.08 5.45 11.04
N ILE A 146 -12.41 5.10 9.79
CA ILE A 146 -11.50 4.32 8.94
C ILE A 146 -10.26 5.15 8.64
N VAL A 147 -9.07 4.62 8.95
CA VAL A 147 -7.81 5.38 8.84
C VAL A 147 -7.33 5.41 7.40
N PHE A 148 -6.99 6.60 6.88
CA PHE A 148 -6.30 6.72 5.59
C PHE A 148 -4.79 6.71 5.83
N ASP A 149 -4.15 5.56 5.61
CA ASP A 149 -2.77 5.34 6.07
C ASP A 149 -1.75 6.26 5.39
N ALA A 150 -1.95 6.54 4.10
CA ALA A 150 -0.99 7.30 3.30
C ALA A 150 -1.64 7.99 2.10
N LEU A 151 -1.60 9.32 2.10
CA LEU A 151 -1.70 10.14 0.88
C LEU A 151 -0.28 10.53 0.46
N LEU A 152 0.11 10.22 -0.78
CA LEU A 152 1.50 10.32 -1.21
C LEU A 152 1.67 11.38 -2.31
N ASP A 153 2.63 12.29 -2.11
CA ASP A 153 3.05 13.26 -3.12
C ASP A 153 4.00 12.60 -4.13
N LEU A 154 3.39 11.84 -5.05
CA LEU A 154 4.13 11.10 -6.08
C LEU A 154 4.89 12.06 -7.02
N ASP A 155 4.32 13.22 -7.35
CA ASP A 155 4.94 14.14 -8.30
C ASP A 155 6.22 14.74 -7.75
N THR A 156 6.21 15.19 -6.49
CA THR A 156 7.42 15.67 -5.81
C THR A 156 8.44 14.56 -5.61
N PHE A 157 8.00 13.37 -5.21
CA PHE A 157 8.90 12.23 -5.05
C PHE A 157 9.61 11.87 -6.37
N TYR A 158 8.87 11.74 -7.46
CA TYR A 158 9.42 11.40 -8.77
C TYR A 158 10.31 12.53 -9.34
N ARG A 159 9.86 13.79 -9.25
CA ARG A 159 10.60 14.95 -9.78
C ARG A 159 11.86 15.26 -8.99
N ASP A 160 11.73 15.45 -7.67
CA ASP A 160 12.79 16.05 -6.86
C ASP A 160 13.71 15.00 -6.24
N TRP A 161 13.22 13.78 -5.98
CA TRP A 161 13.98 12.73 -5.28
C TRP A 161 14.50 11.67 -6.25
N GLN A 162 13.72 11.32 -7.27
CA GLN A 162 14.11 10.35 -8.30
C GLN A 162 14.70 11.00 -9.56
N SER A 163 14.66 12.33 -9.68
CA SER A 163 15.07 13.05 -10.90
C SER A 163 14.39 12.53 -12.18
N ASN A 164 13.15 12.04 -12.06
CA ASN A 164 12.41 11.36 -13.12
C ASN A 164 10.91 11.73 -13.05
N PRO A 165 10.52 12.95 -13.49
CA PRO A 165 9.15 13.42 -13.37
C PRO A 165 8.14 12.52 -14.09
N LEU A 166 6.94 12.38 -13.52
CA LEU A 166 5.86 11.63 -14.14
C LEU A 166 5.32 12.38 -15.37
N PRO A 167 4.97 11.69 -16.48
CA PRO A 167 4.48 12.34 -17.69
C PRO A 167 3.17 13.12 -17.51
N ASP A 168 2.35 12.70 -16.56
CA ASP A 168 1.05 13.29 -16.21
C ASP A 168 1.12 14.16 -14.95
N ALA A 169 2.32 14.58 -14.52
CA ALA A 169 2.50 15.39 -13.32
C ALA A 169 1.68 16.70 -13.38
N GLY A 170 1.09 17.09 -12.26
CA GLY A 170 0.19 18.22 -12.15
C GLY A 170 -0.12 18.59 -10.69
N PRO A 171 -0.51 19.85 -10.43
CA PRO A 171 -0.67 20.36 -9.07
C PRO A 171 -1.82 19.70 -8.28
N ASP A 172 -2.77 19.06 -8.97
CA ASP A 172 -3.98 18.52 -8.35
C ASP A 172 -3.84 17.08 -7.81
N TRP A 173 -2.68 16.46 -7.99
CA TRP A 173 -2.46 15.07 -7.60
C TRP A 173 -2.28 14.88 -6.09
N TYR A 174 -1.63 15.81 -5.39
CA TYR A 174 -1.43 15.68 -3.94
C TYR A 174 -2.55 16.38 -3.15
N ARG A 175 -3.71 15.72 -3.07
CA ARG A 175 -4.90 16.22 -2.36
C ARG A 175 -5.72 15.06 -1.83
N ASP A 176 -6.19 15.13 -0.59
CA ASP A 176 -7.14 14.15 -0.04
C ASP A 176 -8.55 14.43 -0.58
N LEU A 177 -9.16 13.41 -1.20
CA LEU A 177 -10.54 13.46 -1.72
C LEU A 177 -11.50 12.57 -0.93
N THR A 178 -11.05 11.90 0.14
CA THR A 178 -11.85 10.98 0.95
C THR A 178 -13.11 11.64 1.49
N HIS A 179 -13.00 12.83 2.09
CA HIS A 179 -14.17 13.56 2.59
C HIS A 179 -15.14 14.00 1.49
N THR A 180 -14.65 14.25 0.28
CA THR A 180 -15.52 14.60 -0.86
C THR A 180 -16.40 13.39 -1.23
N GLN A 181 -15.80 12.19 -1.25
CA GLN A 181 -16.53 10.94 -1.48
C GLN A 181 -17.59 10.69 -0.41
N LEU A 182 -17.25 10.89 0.87
CA LEU A 182 -18.18 10.71 1.98
C LEU A 182 -19.35 11.70 1.93
N ALA A 183 -19.08 12.98 1.60
CA ALA A 183 -20.11 13.99 1.44
C ALA A 183 -21.10 13.64 0.32
N HIS A 184 -20.59 13.17 -0.82
CA HIS A 184 -21.42 12.71 -1.94
C HIS A 184 -22.34 11.55 -1.53
N TRP A 185 -21.85 10.57 -0.77
CA TRP A 185 -22.68 9.47 -0.25
C TRP A 185 -23.75 9.92 0.75
N ALA A 186 -23.47 10.94 1.54
CA ALA A 186 -24.43 11.53 2.47
C ALA A 186 -25.52 12.37 1.77
N GLY A 187 -25.51 12.47 0.43
CA GLY A 187 -26.43 13.31 -0.33
C GLY A 187 -26.04 14.79 -0.37
N GLY A 188 -24.81 15.12 0.04
CA GLY A 188 -24.23 16.45 -0.15
C GLY A 188 -23.84 16.67 -1.61
N VAL A 189 -24.31 17.77 -2.19
CA VAL A 189 -23.94 18.25 -3.53
C VAL A 189 -22.49 18.68 -3.57
#